data_AF-A0A5C9CPV7-F1
#
_entry.id   AF-A0A5C9CPV7-F1
#
_cell.length_a   1.000
_cell.length_b   1.000
_cell.length_c   1.000
_cell.angle_alpha   90.00
_cell.angle_beta   90.00
_cell.angle_gamma   90.00
#
_symmetry.space_group_name_H-M   'P 1'
#
loop_
_entity.id
_entity.type
_entity.pdbx_description
1 polymer ?
#
loop_
_entity_poly.entity_id
_entity_poly.type
_entity_poly.pdbx_seq_one_letter_code
_entity_poly.pdbx_strand_id
1 'polypeptide(L)'
;MRLRSLFLILLLTLIGAFVALNWNVFWINSTVSLGVTTVQAPFGALMLGLLLFVVAYFLVYVLYLQSTVMWDARRNAKELQANRELADKAEASRFTELRGVLEAGQQTLLTRLDALEKTLSTPQ
;
A
#
# COMPACT_ATOMS: atom_id res chain seq x y z
N MET A 1 -1.68 10.97 12.29
CA MET A 1 -1.70 11.76 11.04
C MET A 1 -1.92 13.26 11.26
N ARG A 2 -2.90 13.69 12.09
CA ARG A 2 -3.29 15.12 12.21
C ARG A 2 -2.26 16.05 12.86
N LEU A 3 -1.55 15.61 13.91
CA LEU A 3 -0.59 16.49 14.61
C LEU A 3 0.62 16.86 13.74
N ARG A 4 1.17 15.90 12.98
CA ARG A 4 2.29 16.15 12.05
C ARG A 4 1.89 17.13 10.94
N SER A 5 0.68 16.99 10.40
CA SER A 5 0.15 17.91 9.38
C SER A 5 -0.16 19.29 9.95
N LEU A 6 -0.75 19.38 11.15
CA LEU A 6 -0.97 20.66 11.85
C LEU A 6 0.34 21.38 12.14
N PHE A 7 1.36 20.67 12.62
CA PHE A 7 2.68 21.25 12.87
C PHE A 7 3.34 21.76 11.58
N LEU A 8 3.20 21.02 10.47
CA LEU A 8 3.70 21.43 9.17
C LEU A 8 2.99 22.69 8.66
N ILE A 9 1.66 22.75 8.77
CA ILE A 9 0.87 23.94 8.40
C ILE A 9 1.29 25.14 9.25
N LEU A 10 1.38 24.97 10.59
CA LEU A 10 1.84 26.01 11.50
C LEU A 10 3.23 26.53 11.10
N LEU A 11 4.17 25.64 10.82
CA LEU A 11 5.53 25.99 10.40
C LEU A 11 5.50 26.76 9.07
N LEU A 12 4.73 26.31 8.09
CA LEU A 12 4.60 26.97 6.78
C LEU A 12 4.02 28.38 6.95
N THR A 13 3.00 28.54 7.80
CA THR A 13 2.40 29.83 8.12
C THR A 13 3.42 30.76 8.79
N LEU A 14 4.20 30.26 9.74
CA LEU A 14 5.19 31.05 10.47
C LEU A 14 6.33 31.50 9.53
N ILE A 15 6.80 30.63 8.65
CA ILE A 15 7.78 30.96 7.61
C ILE A 15 7.20 32.00 6.64
N GLY A 16 5.97 31.80 6.16
CA GLY A 16 5.30 32.74 5.26
C GLY A 16 5.10 34.11 5.88
N ALA A 17 4.70 34.18 7.14
CA ALA A 17 4.57 35.42 7.90
C ALA A 17 5.93 36.12 8.07
N PHE A 18 6.98 35.37 8.39
CA PHE A 18 8.34 35.91 8.49
C PHE A 18 8.80 36.50 7.15
N VAL A 19 8.56 35.80 6.03
CA VAL A 19 8.90 36.29 4.69
C VAL A 19 8.12 37.57 4.35
N ALA A 20 6.82 37.60 4.63
CA ALA A 20 5.96 38.76 4.37
C ALA A 20 6.39 39.98 5.20
N LEU A 21 6.71 39.79 6.47
CA LEU A 21 7.22 40.87 7.34
C LEU A 21 8.58 41.39 6.88
N ASN A 22 9.43 40.51 6.33
CA ASN A 22 10.77 40.86 5.84
C ASN A 22 10.82 41.05 4.32
N TRP A 23 9.70 41.34 3.67
CA TRP A 23 9.58 41.38 2.20
C TRP A 23 10.66 42.27 1.56
N ASN A 24 10.87 43.46 2.12
CA ASN A 24 11.85 44.42 1.60
C ASN A 24 13.29 43.86 1.59
N VAL A 25 13.66 43.02 2.56
CA VAL A 25 15.01 42.43 2.67
C VAL A 25 15.30 41.51 1.49
N PHE A 26 14.29 40.78 0.99
CA PHE A 26 14.46 39.85 -0.12
C PHE A 26 14.65 40.55 -1.47
N TRP A 27 14.18 41.80 -1.60
CA TRP A 27 14.31 42.62 -2.81
C TRP A 27 15.59 43.45 -2.87
N ILE A 28 16.44 43.40 -1.83
CA ILE A 28 17.72 44.10 -1.84
C ILE A 28 18.63 43.47 -2.89
N ASN A 29 19.04 44.28 -3.86
CA ASN A 29 19.99 43.88 -4.88
C ASN A 29 21.36 43.63 -4.24
N SER A 30 21.89 42.43 -4.45
CA SER A 30 23.23 42.05 -4.00
C SER A 30 24.05 41.56 -5.18
N THR A 31 25.37 41.72 -5.09
CA THR A 31 26.28 41.16 -6.10
C THR A 31 26.37 39.64 -5.89
N VAL A 32 25.78 38.88 -6.81
CA VAL A 32 25.78 37.42 -6.80
C VAL A 32 26.80 36.92 -7.80
N SER A 33 27.71 36.04 -7.37
CA SER A 33 28.61 35.33 -8.28
C SER A 33 27.93 34.08 -8.83
N LEU A 34 27.89 33.93 -10.16
CA LEU A 34 27.47 32.72 -10.85
C LEU A 34 28.64 31.76 -11.11
N GLY A 35 29.78 31.98 -10.46
CA GLY A 35 31.01 31.19 -10.62
C GLY A 35 31.89 31.64 -11.79
N VAL A 36 31.30 32.15 -12.88
CA VAL A 36 32.03 32.69 -14.05
C VAL A 36 31.90 34.21 -14.16
N THR A 37 30.75 34.76 -13.78
CA THR A 37 30.45 36.19 -13.83
C THR A 37 29.74 36.63 -12.55
N THR A 38 29.75 37.93 -12.25
CA THR A 38 28.97 38.50 -11.15
C THR A 38 27.81 39.32 -11.73
N VAL A 39 26.62 39.14 -11.18
CA VAL A 39 25.40 39.82 -11.60
C VAL A 39 24.76 40.44 -10.36
N GLN A 40 24.23 41.66 -10.49
CA GLN A 40 23.42 42.26 -9.45
C GLN A 40 22.00 41.74 -9.57
N ALA A 41 21.58 40.98 -8.56
CA ALA A 41 20.24 40.43 -8.49
C ALA A 41 19.77 40.41 -7.04
N PRO A 42 18.45 40.47 -6.80
CA PRO A 42 17.88 40.26 -5.48
C PRO A 42 18.04 38.79 -5.09
N PHE A 43 19.19 38.47 -4.48
CA PHE A 43 19.57 37.12 -4.09
C PHE A 43 18.53 36.47 -3.19
N GLY A 44 17.96 37.24 -2.26
CA GLY A 44 16.93 36.78 -1.35
C GLY A 44 15.69 36.28 -2.09
N ALA A 45 15.16 37.06 -3.04
CA ALA A 45 14.01 36.68 -3.84
C ALA A 45 14.30 35.44 -4.72
N LEU A 46 15.49 35.37 -5.31
CA LEU A 46 15.94 34.22 -6.12
C LEU A 46 16.00 32.92 -5.29
N MET A 47 16.63 32.98 -4.12
CA MET A 47 16.72 31.84 -3.19
C MET A 47 15.33 31.42 -2.68
N LEU A 48 14.46 32.37 -2.36
CA LEU A 48 13.07 32.07 -1.96
C LEU A 48 12.31 31.36 -3.06
N GLY A 49 12.42 31.83 -4.31
CA GLY A 49 11.77 31.22 -5.46
C GLY A 49 12.24 29.78 -5.69
N LEU A 50 13.55 29.54 -5.65
CA LEU A 50 14.14 28.20 -5.74
C LEU A 50 13.65 27.28 -4.62
N LEU A 51 13.63 27.78 -3.38
CA LEU A 51 13.16 27.01 -2.23
C LEU A 51 11.67 26.64 -2.38
N LEU A 52 10.83 27.60 -2.78
CA LEU A 52 9.41 27.35 -3.03
C LEU A 52 9.20 26.32 -4.14
N PHE A 53 10.00 26.38 -5.20
CA PHE A 53 9.96 25.39 -6.29
C PHE A 53 10.29 23.98 -5.78
N VAL A 54 11.35 23.82 -5.00
CA VAL A 54 11.73 22.52 -4.42
C VAL A 54 10.65 21.99 -3.48
N VAL A 55 10.09 22.85 -2.62
CA VAL A 55 8.99 22.46 -1.72
C VAL A 55 7.75 22.03 -2.50
N ALA A 56 7.37 22.78 -3.55
CA ALA A 56 6.25 22.43 -4.40
C ALA A 56 6.48 21.09 -5.13
N TYR A 57 7.67 20.89 -5.72
CA TYR A 57 8.05 19.63 -6.34
C TYR A 57 7.99 18.45 -5.37
N PHE A 58 8.52 18.64 -4.15
CA PHE A 58 8.48 17.62 -3.10
C PHE A 58 7.04 17.29 -2.68
N LEU A 59 6.16 18.28 -2.54
CA LEU A 59 4.74 18.05 -2.25
C LEU A 59 4.05 17.25 -3.36
N VAL A 60 4.27 17.60 -4.63
CA VAL A 60 3.74 16.84 -5.78
C VAL A 60 4.26 15.41 -5.75
N TYR A 61 5.55 15.21 -5.50
CA TYR A 61 6.15 13.88 -5.40
C TYR A 61 5.55 13.04 -4.27
N VAL A 62 5.37 13.64 -3.08
CA VAL A 62 4.74 12.95 -1.94
C VAL A 62 3.28 12.60 -2.24
N LEU A 63 2.52 13.50 -2.87
CA LEU A 63 1.13 13.22 -3.27
C LEU A 63 1.05 12.11 -4.32
N TYR A 64 1.98 12.08 -5.28
CA TYR A 64 2.11 11.00 -6.24
C TYR A 64 2.39 9.67 -5.53
N LEU A 65 3.36 9.65 -4.60
CA LEU A 65 3.71 8.45 -3.85
C LEU A 65 2.56 7.95 -2.96
N GLN A 66 1.88 8.85 -2.23
CA GLN A 66 0.71 8.49 -1.42
C GLN A 66 -0.42 7.92 -2.27
N SER A 67 -0.60 8.44 -3.48
CA SER A 67 -1.58 7.91 -4.43
C SER A 67 -1.22 6.48 -4.81
N THR A 68 0.01 6.23 -5.27
CA THR A 68 0.47 4.90 -5.68
C THR A 68 0.35 3.88 -4.55
N VAL A 69 0.75 4.22 -3.32
CA VAL A 69 0.64 3.33 -2.16
C VAL A 69 -0.82 2.94 -1.88
N MET A 70 -1.76 3.88 -2.04
CA MET A 70 -3.19 3.60 -1.83
C MET A 70 -3.80 2.78 -2.96
N TRP A 71 -3.31 2.93 -4.19
CA TRP A 71 -3.70 2.13 -5.35
C TRP A 71 -3.17 0.68 -5.25
N ASP A 72 -1.91 0.50 -4.86
CA ASP A 72 -1.29 -0.82 -4.68
C ASP A 72 -1.92 -1.62 -3.55
N ALA A 73 -2.29 -0.96 -2.44
CA ALA A 73 -2.99 -1.61 -1.33
C ALA A 73 -4.34 -2.22 -1.78
N ARG A 74 -5.07 -1.53 -2.66
CA ARG A 74 -6.33 -2.05 -3.23
C ARG A 74 -6.09 -3.20 -4.20
N ARG A 75 -5.02 -3.15 -4.99
CA ARG A 75 -4.63 -4.22 -5.91
C ARG A 75 -4.26 -5.49 -5.13
N ASN A 76 -3.39 -5.36 -4.13
CA ASN A 76 -2.99 -6.46 -3.26
C ASN A 76 -4.17 -7.07 -2.49
N ALA A 77 -5.13 -6.24 -2.02
CA ALA A 77 -6.32 -6.75 -1.35
C ALA A 77 -7.18 -7.62 -2.27
N LYS A 78 -7.34 -7.23 -3.55
CA LYS A 78 -8.06 -8.03 -4.55
C LYS A 78 -7.33 -9.34 -4.87
N GLU A 79 -6.01 -9.29 -5.02
CA GLU A 79 -5.19 -10.47 -5.28
C GLU A 79 -5.20 -11.44 -4.08
N LEU A 80 -5.16 -10.93 -2.84
CA LEU A 80 -5.34 -11.74 -1.63
C LEU A 80 -6.73 -12.38 -1.55
N GLN A 81 -7.77 -11.63 -1.93
CA GLN A 81 -9.14 -12.15 -1.90
C GLN A 81 -9.35 -13.25 -2.94
N ALA A 82 -8.83 -13.07 -4.16
CA ALA A 82 -8.85 -14.11 -5.19
C ALA A 82 -8.07 -15.35 -4.76
N ASN A 83 -6.91 -15.18 -4.11
CA ASN A 83 -6.12 -16.31 -3.62
C ASN A 83 -6.83 -17.06 -2.48
N ARG A 84 -7.53 -16.35 -1.58
CA ARG A 84 -8.38 -16.97 -0.55
C ARG A 84 -9.52 -17.77 -1.18
N GLU A 85 -10.20 -17.23 -2.18
CA GLU A 85 -11.29 -17.92 -2.85
C GLU A 85 -10.81 -19.21 -3.57
N LEU A 86 -9.64 -19.14 -4.20
CA LEU A 86 -9.00 -20.33 -4.80
C LEU A 86 -8.57 -21.35 -3.74
N ALA A 87 -8.04 -20.90 -2.60
CA ALA A 87 -7.68 -21.76 -1.48
C ALA A 87 -8.91 -22.45 -0.87
N ASP A 88 -9.98 -21.70 -0.58
CA ASP A 88 -11.22 -22.22 -0.03
C ASP A 88 -11.86 -23.25 -0.98
N LYS A 89 -11.81 -23.00 -2.30
CA LYS A 89 -12.29 -23.94 -3.31
C LYS A 89 -11.44 -25.21 -3.36
N ALA A 90 -10.12 -25.08 -3.25
CA ALA A 90 -9.22 -26.23 -3.18
C ALA A 90 -9.45 -27.05 -1.90
N GLU A 91 -9.70 -26.39 -0.76
CA GLU A 91 -10.06 -27.04 0.49
C GLU A 91 -11.42 -27.75 0.39
N ALA A 92 -12.45 -27.12 -0.19
CA ALA A 92 -13.75 -27.75 -0.41
C ALA A 92 -13.66 -28.99 -1.32
N SER A 93 -12.81 -28.93 -2.35
CA SER A 93 -12.51 -30.09 -3.21
C SER A 93 -11.84 -31.22 -2.43
N ARG A 94 -10.83 -30.90 -1.60
CA ARG A 94 -10.19 -31.88 -0.71
C ARG A 94 -11.16 -32.49 0.29
N PHE A 95 -12.05 -31.69 0.88
CA PHE A 95 -13.08 -32.21 1.79
C PHE A 95 -14.04 -33.16 1.08
N THR A 96 -14.43 -32.84 -0.16
CA THR A 96 -15.30 -33.70 -0.97
C THR A 96 -14.59 -35.01 -1.33
N GLU A 97 -13.32 -34.94 -1.73
CA GLU A 97 -12.51 -36.12 -2.04
C GLU A 97 -12.31 -37.02 -0.83
N LEU A 98 -11.95 -36.44 0.34
CA LEU A 98 -11.80 -37.18 1.60
C LEU A 98 -13.11 -37.85 2.02
N ARG A 99 -14.26 -37.17 1.86
CA ARG A 99 -15.58 -37.77 2.10
C ARG A 99 -15.85 -38.94 1.16
N GLY A 100 -15.56 -38.79 -0.13
CA GLY A 100 -15.71 -39.86 -1.11
C GLY A 100 -14.86 -41.09 -0.77
N VAL A 101 -13.62 -40.89 -0.34
CA VAL A 101 -12.74 -41.99 0.12
C VAL A 101 -13.32 -42.68 1.36
N LEU A 102 -13.84 -41.90 2.32
CA LEU A 102 -14.45 -42.44 3.54
C LEU A 102 -15.72 -43.27 3.22
N GLU A 103 -16.60 -42.74 2.38
CA GLU A 103 -17.84 -43.40 1.94
C GLU A 103 -17.54 -44.70 1.18
N ALA A 104 -16.55 -44.69 0.28
CA ALA A 104 -16.11 -45.89 -0.43
C ALA A 104 -15.52 -46.94 0.54
N GLY A 105 -14.77 -46.50 1.56
CA GLY A 105 -14.26 -47.36 2.62
C GLY A 105 -15.38 -48.01 3.45
N GLN A 106 -16.41 -47.24 3.82
CA GLN A 106 -17.58 -47.75 4.54
C GLN A 106 -18.37 -48.78 3.71
N GLN A 107 -18.62 -48.50 2.42
CA GLN A 107 -19.27 -49.45 1.52
C GLN A 107 -18.48 -50.76 1.38
N THR A 108 -17.15 -50.65 1.30
CA THR A 108 -16.27 -51.83 1.26
C THR A 108 -16.37 -52.65 2.54
N LEU A 109 -16.46 -52.01 3.72
CA LEU A 109 -16.66 -52.72 4.99
C LEU A 109 -18.03 -53.40 5.07
N LEU A 110 -19.10 -52.70 4.69
CA LEU A 110 -20.46 -53.26 4.70
C LEU A 110 -20.58 -54.49 3.78
N THR A 111 -20.04 -54.40 2.56
CA THR A 111 -20.03 -55.54 1.63
C THR A 111 -19.23 -56.73 2.16
N ARG A 112 -18.14 -56.49 2.92
CA ARG A 112 -17.39 -57.56 3.59
C ARG A 112 -18.19 -58.20 4.71
N LEU A 113 -18.94 -57.42 5.49
CA LEU A 113 -19.82 -57.93 6.54
C LEU A 113 -20.96 -58.77 5.94
N ASP A 114 -21.63 -58.30 4.89
CA ASP A 114 -22.67 -59.06 4.17
C ASP A 114 -22.13 -60.38 3.61
N ALA A 115 -20.92 -60.35 3.04
CA ALA A 115 -20.27 -61.56 2.55
C ALA A 115 -19.99 -62.55 3.69
N LEU A 116 -19.45 -62.08 4.83
CA LEU A 116 -19.24 -62.91 6.01
C LEU A 116 -20.55 -63.48 6.55
N GLU A 117 -21.59 -62.67 6.64
CA GLU A 117 -22.92 -63.09 7.10
C GLU A 117 -23.54 -64.13 6.17
N LYS A 118 -23.43 -63.96 4.85
CA LYS A 118 -23.89 -64.94 3.87
C LYS A 118 -23.13 -66.27 3.98
N THR A 119 -21.83 -66.19 4.30
CA THR A 119 -21.00 -67.39 4.51
C THR A 119 -21.39 -68.12 5.80
N LEU A 120 -21.78 -67.39 6.85
CA LEU A 120 -22.22 -67.95 8.14
C LEU A 120 -23.67 -68.46 8.12
N SER A 121 -24.54 -67.89 7.29
CA SER A 121 -25.97 -68.24 7.18
C SER A 121 -26.28 -69.32 6.15
N THR A 122 -25.29 -69.79 5.39
CA THR A 122 -25.42 -71.00 4.55
C THR A 122 -25.16 -72.22 5.44
N PRO A 123 -26.18 -73.00 5.85
CA PRO A 123 -25.95 -74.20 6.64
C PRO A 123 -25.29 -75.25 5.75
N GLN A 124 -24.31 -75.98 6.31
CA GLN A 124 -23.87 -77.24 5.72
C GLN A 124 -25.01 -78.26 5.73
#